data_AF-A0A7S2FA59-F1
#
_entry.id   AF-A0A7S2FA59-F1
#
_cell.length_a   1.000
_cell.length_b   1.000
_cell.length_c   1.000
_cell.angle_alpha   90.00
_cell.angle_beta   90.00
_cell.angle_gamma   90.00
#
_symmetry.space_group_name_H-M   'P 1'
#
loop_
_entity.id
_entity.type
_entity.pdbx_description
1 polymer ?
#
loop_
_entity_poly.entity_id
_entity_poly.type
_entity_poly.pdbx_seq_one_letter_code
_entity_poly.pdbx_strand_id
1 'polypeptide(L)'
;SVSQKTHLNLQRRPAAHMPKARALTHFLAFASSRSSMAASMAAMSTSASGAAMDGEWDEAAGVWRGNRAVDAGVEVPDPLVIFGYGSLCWRPEPSFGEGASYPCRVSGWGRFFAQRSTDHRGTPKSPGLVATMLSDAQLEAIGLREAGVPPSSTIGMGYEIATESAEGVLADLDFREKGGYTREVVLVQPLAGGEPVKALLYSATPDNPNFDKTMLDPDAVRDDSL
;
A
#
# COMPACT_ATOMS: atom_id res chain seq x y z
N SER A 1 -0.65 -43.99 46.55
CA SER A 1 -2.11 -44.03 46.34
C SER A 1 -2.63 -42.70 46.86
N VAL A 2 -3.17 -41.75 46.08
CA VAL A 2 -4.26 -41.85 45.11
C VAL A 2 -4.11 -40.73 44.08
N SER A 3 -4.29 -41.10 42.81
CA SER A 3 -4.44 -40.24 41.64
C SER A 3 -5.76 -39.46 41.72
N GLN A 4 -5.74 -38.13 41.55
CA GLN A 4 -6.97 -37.37 41.31
C GLN A 4 -7.08 -37.05 39.82
N LYS A 5 -8.08 -37.68 39.21
CA LYS A 5 -8.49 -37.58 37.82
C LYS A 5 -9.25 -36.27 37.58
N THR A 6 -8.88 -35.62 36.50
CA THR A 6 -9.62 -34.62 35.74
C THR A 6 -11.00 -35.13 35.32
N HIS A 7 -12.03 -34.31 35.52
CA HIS A 7 -13.32 -34.44 34.83
C HIS A 7 -13.75 -33.03 34.35
N LEU A 8 -13.46 -32.72 33.08
CA LEU A 8 -14.10 -31.61 32.38
C LEU A 8 -15.39 -32.13 31.75
N ASN A 9 -16.51 -31.49 32.11
CA ASN A 9 -17.85 -31.87 31.70
C ASN A 9 -18.15 -31.26 30.32
N LEU A 10 -18.22 -32.09 29.28
CA LEU A 10 -18.52 -31.67 27.91
C LEU A 10 -20.05 -31.62 27.72
N GLN A 11 -20.68 -30.49 28.03
CA GLN A 11 -22.08 -30.27 27.70
C GLN A 11 -22.22 -29.97 26.19
N ARG A 12 -22.88 -30.89 25.49
CA ARG A 12 -23.22 -30.80 24.06
C ARG A 12 -24.28 -29.71 23.84
N ARG A 13 -24.00 -28.80 22.91
CA ARG A 13 -24.95 -27.80 22.39
C ARG A 13 -26.06 -28.48 21.57
N PRO A 14 -27.35 -28.09 21.70
CA PRO A 14 -28.38 -28.50 20.76
C PRO A 14 -28.31 -27.67 19.46
N ALA A 15 -28.51 -28.36 18.33
CA ALA A 15 -28.49 -27.81 16.98
C ALA A 15 -29.69 -26.90 16.72
N ALA A 16 -29.44 -25.70 16.18
CA ALA A 16 -30.48 -24.78 15.72
C ALA A 16 -30.97 -25.20 14.32
N HIS A 17 -32.29 -25.25 14.19
CA HIS A 17 -33.07 -25.68 13.05
C HIS A 17 -33.14 -24.58 11.97
N MET A 18 -32.60 -24.83 10.77
CA MET A 18 -32.78 -23.97 9.59
C MET A 18 -33.99 -24.45 8.78
N PRO A 19 -34.96 -23.58 8.41
CA PRO A 19 -35.96 -23.92 7.42
C PRO A 19 -35.43 -23.72 5.99
N LYS A 20 -35.72 -24.68 5.10
CA LYS A 20 -35.43 -24.63 3.67
C LYS A 20 -36.61 -24.07 2.86
N ALA A 21 -36.23 -23.41 1.77
CA ALA A 21 -36.89 -23.28 0.47
C ALA A 21 -38.03 -22.25 0.29
N ARG A 22 -37.86 -21.39 -0.73
CA ARG A 22 -38.62 -21.49 -1.98
C ARG A 22 -37.99 -20.66 -3.11
N ALA A 23 -37.65 -21.34 -4.20
CA ALA A 23 -37.41 -20.74 -5.50
C ALA A 23 -38.78 -20.41 -6.14
N LEU A 24 -38.86 -19.25 -6.82
CA LEU A 24 -39.97 -18.93 -7.70
C LEU A 24 -39.41 -18.64 -9.09
N THR A 25 -39.62 -19.61 -9.98
CA THR A 25 -39.42 -19.52 -11.42
C THR A 25 -40.75 -19.15 -12.06
N HIS A 26 -40.79 -18.10 -12.89
CA HIS A 26 -41.50 -17.95 -14.17
C HIS A 26 -41.71 -16.46 -14.49
N PHE A 27 -41.12 -15.98 -15.59
CA PHE A 27 -41.90 -15.59 -16.77
C PHE A 27 -40.99 -15.42 -18.00
N LEU A 28 -41.46 -15.97 -19.12
CA LEU A 28 -40.84 -15.94 -20.44
C LEU A 28 -41.06 -14.59 -21.15
N ALA A 29 -40.01 -14.19 -21.88
CA ALA A 29 -39.96 -13.61 -23.23
C ALA A 29 -40.83 -12.39 -23.61
N PHE A 30 -40.15 -11.31 -24.02
CA PHE A 30 -40.43 -10.68 -25.31
C PHE A 30 -39.15 -10.05 -25.90
N ALA A 31 -38.92 -10.29 -27.18
CA ALA A 31 -37.74 -9.87 -27.93
C ALA A 31 -37.95 -8.52 -28.63
N SER A 32 -36.81 -7.93 -29.02
CA SER A 32 -36.61 -7.05 -30.18
C SER A 32 -36.43 -5.54 -29.93
N SER A 33 -35.24 -5.10 -30.37
CA SER A 33 -34.92 -3.81 -30.97
C SER A 33 -34.93 -2.56 -30.08
N ARG A 34 -33.70 -2.08 -29.79
CA ARG A 34 -33.27 -0.68 -30.04
C ARG A 34 -31.76 -0.55 -29.81
N SER A 35 -30.99 -1.13 -30.74
CA SER A 35 -29.68 -0.56 -31.11
C SER A 35 -29.92 0.86 -31.59
N SER A 36 -29.60 1.87 -30.77
CA SER A 36 -29.43 3.28 -31.21
C SER A 36 -29.04 4.26 -30.09
N MET A 37 -29.11 3.92 -28.79
CA MET A 37 -28.70 4.87 -27.72
C MET A 37 -27.28 4.67 -27.17
N ALA A 38 -26.65 3.51 -27.37
CA ALA A 38 -25.29 3.25 -26.89
C ALA A 38 -24.19 3.93 -27.74
N ALA A 39 -24.51 4.35 -28.97
CA ALA A 39 -23.55 4.93 -29.91
C ALA A 39 -23.35 6.45 -29.78
N SER A 40 -24.13 7.13 -28.94
CA SER A 40 -24.04 8.60 -28.80
C SER A 40 -23.50 9.10 -27.45
N MET A 41 -23.12 8.20 -26.53
CA MET A 41 -22.35 8.55 -25.32
C MET A 41 -20.88 8.08 -25.37
N ALA A 42 -20.50 7.29 -26.37
CA ALA A 42 -19.13 6.81 -26.56
C ALA A 42 -18.20 7.80 -27.29
N ALA A 43 -18.69 9.01 -27.62
CA ALA A 43 -17.95 10.00 -28.43
C ALA A 43 -17.78 11.37 -27.73
N MET A 44 -17.76 11.40 -26.39
CA MET A 44 -17.45 12.62 -25.62
C MET A 44 -16.43 12.40 -24.47
N SER A 45 -15.57 11.38 -24.56
CA SER A 45 -14.44 11.21 -23.63
C SER A 45 -13.15 10.88 -24.38
N THR A 46 -12.80 11.70 -25.36
CA THR A 46 -11.50 11.66 -26.02
C THR A 46 -10.90 13.06 -25.98
N SER A 47 -10.28 13.41 -24.85
CA SER A 47 -9.07 14.26 -24.77
C SER A 47 -8.76 14.66 -23.32
N ALA A 48 -7.98 13.82 -22.64
CA ALA A 48 -6.88 14.26 -21.77
C ALA A 48 -6.12 13.02 -21.27
N SER A 49 -5.54 12.21 -22.16
CA SER A 49 -4.39 11.39 -21.74
C SER A 49 -3.21 12.35 -21.65
N GLY A 50 -3.06 13.01 -20.49
CA GLY A 50 -1.80 13.67 -20.17
C GLY A 50 -0.70 12.61 -20.23
N ALA A 51 0.36 12.85 -21.00
CA ALA A 51 1.51 11.96 -21.02
C ALA A 51 1.95 11.68 -19.57
N ALA A 52 2.39 10.45 -19.30
CA ALA A 52 2.99 10.08 -18.03
C ALA A 52 4.18 11.02 -17.78
N MET A 53 4.09 11.82 -16.72
CA MET A 53 5.13 12.76 -16.31
C MET A 53 5.53 12.36 -14.90
N ASP A 54 6.80 11.98 -14.74
CA ASP A 54 7.39 11.68 -13.44
C ASP A 54 7.13 12.83 -12.46
N GLY A 55 7.03 12.51 -11.18
CA GLY A 55 6.96 13.52 -10.14
C GLY A 55 8.19 14.44 -10.22
N GLU A 56 7.97 15.75 -10.29
CA GLU A 56 8.98 16.79 -10.12
C GLU A 56 8.53 17.74 -9.01
N TRP A 57 9.46 18.16 -8.16
CA TRP A 57 9.18 19.11 -7.08
C TRP A 57 9.11 20.54 -7.63
N ASP A 58 7.97 21.22 -7.43
CA ASP A 58 7.87 22.67 -7.64
C ASP A 58 8.17 23.39 -6.32
N GLU A 59 9.39 23.92 -6.21
CA GLU A 59 9.88 24.62 -5.03
C GLU A 59 9.09 25.91 -4.72
N ALA A 60 8.61 26.62 -5.75
CA ALA A 60 7.84 27.84 -5.56
C ALA A 60 6.42 27.58 -5.03
N ALA A 61 5.83 26.45 -5.42
CA ALA A 61 4.50 26.05 -5.01
C ALA A 61 4.48 25.11 -3.78
N GLY A 62 5.62 24.53 -3.39
CA GLY A 62 5.72 23.58 -2.29
C GLY A 62 4.94 22.29 -2.54
N VAL A 63 4.81 21.89 -3.81
CA VAL A 63 4.03 20.70 -4.22
C VAL A 63 4.76 19.91 -5.29
N TRP A 64 4.55 18.59 -5.30
CA TRP A 64 4.96 17.74 -6.42
C TRP A 64 4.02 17.93 -7.61
N ARG A 65 4.58 18.22 -8.79
CA ARG A 65 3.91 18.20 -10.08
C ARG A 65 4.20 16.88 -10.78
N GLY A 66 3.22 16.32 -11.47
CA GLY A 66 3.35 15.01 -12.13
C GLY A 66 2.19 14.09 -11.75
N ASN A 67 2.11 12.96 -12.43
CA ASN A 67 1.01 12.00 -12.25
C ASN A 67 1.50 10.59 -11.92
N ARG A 68 2.79 10.41 -11.60
CA ARG A 68 3.37 9.14 -11.17
C ARG A 68 4.51 9.31 -10.17
N ALA A 69 4.78 8.26 -9.39
CA ALA A 69 5.99 8.12 -8.58
C ALA A 69 7.26 8.29 -9.44
N VAL A 70 8.35 8.74 -8.83
CA VAL A 70 9.61 8.93 -9.54
C VAL A 70 10.20 7.56 -9.91
N ASP A 71 10.45 7.34 -11.20
CA ASP A 71 11.12 6.13 -11.67
C ASP A 71 12.63 6.21 -11.33
N ALA A 72 13.00 5.54 -10.24
CA ALA A 72 14.40 5.44 -9.83
C ALA A 72 15.21 4.42 -10.66
N GLY A 73 14.65 3.90 -11.78
CA GLY A 73 15.30 2.90 -12.63
C GLY A 73 15.34 1.51 -12.01
N VAL A 74 14.42 1.23 -11.09
CA VAL A 74 14.38 -0.04 -10.34
C VAL A 74 13.71 -1.12 -11.17
N GLU A 75 14.44 -2.22 -11.39
CA GLU A 75 13.89 -3.42 -12.05
C GLU A 75 12.77 -4.02 -11.18
N VAL A 76 11.55 -3.99 -11.71
CA VAL A 76 10.36 -4.50 -11.04
C VAL A 76 10.46 -6.03 -10.93
N PRO A 77 10.24 -6.64 -9.76
CA PRO A 77 10.26 -8.09 -9.61
C PRO A 77 9.17 -8.80 -10.45
N ASP A 78 9.50 -9.97 -10.99
CA ASP A 78 8.57 -10.91 -11.61
C ASP A 78 8.75 -12.30 -10.97
N PRO A 79 7.71 -12.88 -10.33
CA PRO A 79 6.36 -12.34 -10.15
C PRO A 79 6.32 -11.06 -9.28
N LEU A 80 5.39 -10.16 -9.59
CA LEU A 80 5.24 -8.89 -8.88
C LEU A 80 4.63 -9.12 -7.50
N VAL A 81 5.36 -8.72 -6.46
CA VAL A 81 4.85 -8.61 -5.09
C VAL A 81 4.93 -7.17 -4.62
N ILE A 82 3.84 -6.62 -4.09
CA ILE A 82 3.83 -5.28 -3.47
C ILE A 82 3.94 -5.44 -1.96
N PHE A 83 4.86 -4.72 -1.32
CA PHE A 83 4.96 -4.64 0.13
C PHE A 83 4.20 -3.41 0.66
N GLY A 84 3.06 -3.65 1.31
CA GLY A 84 2.29 -2.63 2.01
C GLY A 84 2.74 -2.51 3.47
N TYR A 85 3.08 -1.29 3.91
CA TYR A 85 3.47 -1.01 5.30
C TYR A 85 2.63 0.09 5.97
N GLY A 86 1.77 0.77 5.22
CA GLY A 86 0.92 1.87 5.67
C GLY A 86 -0.55 1.61 5.35
N SER A 87 -1.17 2.52 4.59
CA SER A 87 -2.57 2.45 4.20
C SER A 87 -2.93 1.18 3.41
N LEU A 88 -2.00 0.64 2.61
CA LEU A 88 -2.19 -0.61 1.89
C LEU A 88 -2.52 -1.80 2.81
N CYS A 89 -2.03 -1.82 4.06
CA CYS A 89 -2.32 -2.91 5.00
C CYS A 89 -3.80 -3.10 5.31
N TRP A 90 -4.62 -2.03 5.24
CA TRP A 90 -6.06 -2.09 5.53
C TRP A 90 -6.93 -1.64 4.34
N ARG A 91 -6.32 -1.01 3.34
CA ARG A 91 -6.97 -0.52 2.12
C ARG A 91 -6.06 -0.80 0.90
N PRO A 92 -5.94 -2.08 0.49
CA PRO A 92 -5.27 -2.44 -0.77
C PRO A 92 -6.05 -1.85 -1.96
N GLU A 93 -5.38 -1.74 -3.11
CA GLU A 93 -6.07 -1.29 -4.32
C GLU A 93 -7.05 -2.36 -4.82
N PRO A 94 -8.24 -1.98 -5.32
CA PRO A 94 -9.15 -2.92 -5.96
C PRO A 94 -8.49 -3.69 -7.13
N SER A 95 -7.51 -3.08 -7.81
CA SER A 95 -6.77 -3.69 -8.91
C SER A 95 -5.82 -4.81 -8.49
N PHE A 96 -5.55 -4.99 -7.18
CA PHE A 96 -4.80 -6.15 -6.70
C PHE A 96 -5.55 -7.47 -6.95
N GLY A 97 -6.88 -7.41 -7.15
CA GLY A 97 -7.71 -8.57 -7.45
C GLY A 97 -7.82 -9.55 -6.28
N GLU A 98 -8.06 -10.82 -6.60
CA GLU A 98 -8.18 -11.93 -5.64
C GLU A 98 -6.81 -12.62 -5.36
N GLY A 99 -5.70 -11.94 -5.67
CA GLY A 99 -4.35 -12.45 -5.46
C GLY A 99 -4.06 -12.82 -4.00
N ALA A 100 -3.06 -13.68 -3.79
CA ALA A 100 -2.64 -14.05 -2.45
C ALA A 100 -2.08 -12.83 -1.71
N SER A 101 -2.51 -12.65 -0.46
CA SER A 101 -1.91 -11.68 0.45
C SER A 101 -1.51 -12.33 1.77
N TYR A 102 -0.38 -11.92 2.32
CA TYR A 102 0.16 -12.54 3.53
C TYR A 102 0.94 -11.53 4.39
N PRO A 103 0.86 -11.65 5.73
CA PRO A 103 1.75 -10.92 6.60
C PRO A 103 3.21 -11.30 6.34
N CYS A 104 4.07 -10.31 6.20
CA CYS A 104 5.51 -10.51 6.03
C CYS A 104 6.31 -9.43 6.77
N ARG A 105 7.60 -9.70 6.92
CA ARG A 105 8.56 -8.82 7.59
C ARG A 105 9.66 -8.41 6.64
N VAL A 106 10.00 -7.13 6.62
CA VAL A 106 11.24 -6.63 6.04
C VAL A 106 12.26 -6.36 7.16
N SER A 107 13.52 -6.70 6.90
CA SER A 107 14.66 -6.45 7.79
C SER A 107 15.58 -5.40 7.17
N GLY A 108 16.22 -4.55 7.98
CA GLY A 108 17.01 -3.41 7.53
C GLY A 108 16.18 -2.16 7.21
N TRP A 109 14.90 -2.14 7.60
CA TRP A 109 13.95 -1.09 7.21
C TRP A 109 13.02 -0.70 8.36
N GLY A 110 13.02 0.60 8.71
CA GLY A 110 12.17 1.21 9.72
C GLY A 110 10.99 1.96 9.12
N ARG A 111 9.85 1.96 9.84
CA ARG A 111 8.63 2.71 9.47
C ARG A 111 8.50 3.96 10.34
N PHE A 112 8.32 5.12 9.71
CA PHE A 112 8.26 6.41 10.40
C PHE A 112 7.11 7.28 9.89
N PHE A 113 6.46 8.03 10.78
CA PHE A 113 5.49 9.08 10.41
C PHE A 113 6.24 10.39 10.18
N ALA A 114 6.89 10.49 9.03
CA ALA A 114 7.81 11.58 8.71
C ALA A 114 7.62 12.15 7.31
N GLN A 115 6.65 11.65 6.54
CA GLN A 115 6.32 12.23 5.25
C GLN A 115 5.15 13.21 5.42
N ARG A 116 5.34 14.47 5.08
CA ARG A 116 4.28 15.49 5.08
C ARG A 116 3.32 15.22 3.94
N SER A 117 2.02 15.20 4.25
CA SER A 117 0.92 15.03 3.28
C SER A 117 0.03 16.27 3.30
N THR A 118 -0.04 16.94 2.16
CA THR A 118 -0.81 18.18 1.97
C THR A 118 -2.17 17.95 1.30
N ASP A 119 -2.44 16.73 0.81
CA ASP A 119 -3.57 16.38 -0.05
C ASP A 119 -4.44 15.23 0.50
N HIS A 120 -3.86 14.31 1.29
CA HIS A 120 -4.57 13.13 1.80
C HIS A 120 -4.86 13.19 3.30
N ARG A 121 -3.90 13.64 4.11
CA ARG A 121 -4.01 13.63 5.58
C ARG A 121 -3.72 14.99 6.22
N GLY A 122 -3.77 16.05 5.43
CA GLY A 122 -3.64 17.43 5.89
C GLY A 122 -4.09 18.40 4.82
N THR A 123 -3.57 19.62 4.88
CA THR A 123 -3.75 20.67 3.88
C THR A 123 -2.42 21.31 3.56
N PRO A 124 -2.28 22.11 2.48
CA PRO A 124 -1.04 22.83 2.22
C PRO A 124 -0.60 23.76 3.38
N LYS A 125 -1.57 24.31 4.13
CA LYS A 125 -1.29 25.19 5.29
C LYS A 125 -0.99 24.43 6.58
N SER A 126 -1.48 23.21 6.70
CA SER A 126 -1.24 22.35 7.87
C SER A 126 -1.11 20.92 7.39
N PRO A 127 0.08 20.53 6.91
CA PRO A 127 0.32 19.18 6.42
C PRO A 127 0.16 18.16 7.54
N GLY A 128 -0.45 17.02 7.23
CA GLY A 128 -0.44 15.88 8.13
C GLY A 128 0.83 15.06 7.96
N LEU A 129 1.04 14.08 8.83
CA LEU A 129 2.14 13.11 8.68
C LEU A 129 1.58 11.77 8.24
N VAL A 130 2.23 11.18 7.23
CA VAL A 130 1.97 9.83 6.74
C VAL A 130 3.22 8.97 6.88
N ALA A 131 3.01 7.65 6.82
CA ALA A 131 4.09 6.70 6.96
C ALA A 131 5.01 6.72 5.74
N THR A 132 6.32 6.63 5.99
CA THR A 132 7.35 6.28 5.01
C THR A 132 8.24 5.18 5.59
N MET A 133 9.01 4.52 4.72
CA MET A 133 10.01 3.52 5.07
C MET A 133 11.40 4.07 4.76
N LEU A 134 12.32 3.92 5.70
CA LEU A 134 13.74 4.21 5.49
C LEU A 134 14.57 2.96 5.77
N SER A 135 15.53 2.71 4.88
CA SER A 135 16.55 1.70 5.11
C SER A 135 17.49 2.15 6.22
N ASP A 136 18.11 1.18 6.89
CA ASP A 136 19.15 1.46 7.88
C ASP A 136 20.31 2.28 7.29
N ALA A 137 20.67 2.03 6.03
CA ALA A 137 21.69 2.80 5.32
C ALA A 137 21.27 4.26 5.10
N GLN A 138 20.00 4.52 4.74
CA GLN A 138 19.48 5.89 4.62
C GLN A 138 19.49 6.61 5.97
N LEU A 139 19.10 5.92 7.05
CA LEU A 139 19.13 6.48 8.41
C LEU A 139 20.56 6.80 8.87
N GLU A 140 21.52 5.92 8.59
CA GLU A 140 22.95 6.14 8.86
C GLU A 140 23.48 7.34 8.07
N ALA A 141 23.14 7.45 6.78
CA ALA A 141 23.58 8.54 5.92
C ALA A 141 23.10 9.92 6.41
N ILE A 142 21.92 9.99 7.04
CA ILE A 142 21.37 11.23 7.62
C ILE A 142 21.68 11.40 9.12
N GLY A 143 22.52 10.53 9.70
CA GLY A 143 22.96 10.62 11.09
C GLY A 143 21.90 10.26 12.13
N LEU A 144 20.81 9.59 11.72
CA LEU A 144 19.69 9.18 12.59
C LEU A 144 19.77 7.70 12.99
N ARG A 145 20.90 7.05 12.72
CA ARG A 145 21.18 5.68 13.17
C ARG A 145 22.67 5.52 13.45
N GLU A 146 22.97 4.91 14.60
CA GLU A 146 24.32 4.61 15.03
C GLU A 146 24.79 3.23 14.52
N ALA A 147 26.11 3.10 14.32
CA ALA A 147 26.72 1.83 13.97
C ALA A 147 26.56 0.79 15.10
N GLY A 148 26.32 -0.47 14.74
CA GLY A 148 26.20 -1.58 15.70
C GLY A 148 24.81 -1.76 16.32
N VAL A 149 23.85 -0.88 16.00
CA VAL A 149 22.43 -1.09 16.34
C VAL A 149 21.90 -2.29 15.53
N PRO A 150 21.12 -3.22 16.13
CA PRO A 150 20.50 -4.32 15.39
C PRO A 150 19.62 -3.80 14.23
N PRO A 151 19.55 -4.51 13.09
CA PRO A 151 18.78 -4.04 11.93
C PRO A 151 17.35 -3.67 12.27
N SER A 152 16.87 -2.55 11.72
CA SER A 152 15.46 -2.18 11.85
C SER A 152 14.57 -3.26 11.24
N SER A 153 13.33 -3.37 11.71
CA SER A 153 12.41 -4.35 11.13
C SER A 153 10.98 -3.88 11.18
N THR A 154 10.27 -4.07 10.06
CA THR A 154 8.88 -3.67 9.89
C THR A 154 8.04 -4.85 9.43
N ILE A 155 6.89 -5.05 10.08
CA ILE A 155 5.85 -5.97 9.64
C ILE A 155 4.84 -5.19 8.79
N GLY A 156 4.48 -5.81 7.67
CA GLY A 156 3.49 -5.32 6.71
C GLY A 156 2.78 -6.49 6.04
N MET A 157 2.24 -6.22 4.86
CA MET A 157 1.53 -7.19 4.02
C MET A 157 2.24 -7.31 2.66
N GLY A 158 2.45 -8.54 2.20
CA GLY A 158 2.84 -8.84 0.83
C GLY A 158 1.59 -9.14 0.01
N TYR A 159 1.51 -8.59 -1.19
CA TYR A 159 0.42 -8.83 -2.14
C TYR A 159 1.00 -9.36 -3.45
N GLU A 160 0.68 -10.60 -3.80
CA GLU A 160 1.03 -11.18 -5.10
C GLU A 160 0.09 -10.65 -6.18
N ILE A 161 0.68 -10.05 -7.21
CA ILE A 161 -0.07 -9.45 -8.32
C ILE A 161 0.03 -10.39 -9.52
N ALA A 162 -1.13 -10.76 -10.08
CA ALA A 162 -1.19 -11.55 -11.30
C ALA A 162 -0.45 -10.82 -12.44
N THR A 163 0.31 -11.57 -13.25
CA THR A 163 1.17 -11.01 -14.30
C THR A 163 0.38 -10.10 -15.26
N GLU A 164 -0.85 -10.49 -15.61
CA GLU A 164 -1.75 -9.72 -16.47
C GLU A 164 -2.26 -8.41 -15.83
N SER A 165 -2.21 -8.29 -14.51
CA SER A 165 -2.65 -7.11 -13.76
C SER A 165 -1.47 -6.20 -13.36
N ALA A 166 -0.23 -6.64 -13.52
CA ALA A 166 0.96 -5.97 -12.99
C ALA A 166 1.10 -4.53 -13.51
N GLU A 167 0.96 -4.31 -14.81
CA GLU A 167 1.07 -2.98 -15.42
C GLU A 167 0.01 -2.00 -14.88
N GLY A 168 -1.25 -2.44 -14.80
CA GLY A 168 -2.35 -1.62 -14.28
C GLY A 168 -2.17 -1.28 -12.81
N VAL A 169 -1.77 -2.26 -11.99
CA VAL A 169 -1.50 -2.05 -10.56
C VAL A 169 -0.34 -1.07 -10.36
N LEU A 170 0.72 -1.18 -11.15
CA LEU A 170 1.85 -0.25 -11.08
C LEU A 170 1.44 1.17 -11.46
N ALA A 171 0.59 1.35 -12.48
CA ALA A 171 0.07 2.65 -12.87
C ALA A 171 -0.83 3.28 -11.79
N ASP A 172 -1.70 2.48 -11.17
CA ASP A 172 -2.56 2.93 -10.06
C ASP A 172 -1.73 3.38 -8.85
N LEU A 173 -0.74 2.56 -8.46
CA LEU A 173 0.14 2.86 -7.34
C LEU A 173 1.04 4.07 -7.63
N ASP A 174 1.55 4.19 -8.85
CA ASP A 174 2.31 5.38 -9.28
C ASP A 174 1.50 6.66 -9.10
N PHE A 175 0.24 6.65 -9.53
CA PHE A 175 -0.63 7.81 -9.38
C PHE A 175 -0.96 8.10 -7.92
N ARG A 176 -1.18 7.05 -7.11
CA ARG A 176 -1.47 7.18 -5.68
C ARG A 176 -0.30 7.75 -4.91
N GLU A 177 0.92 7.34 -5.23
CA GLU A 177 2.13 7.68 -4.47
C GLU A 177 2.94 8.83 -5.14
N LYS A 178 2.31 9.58 -6.05
CA LYS A 178 2.89 10.75 -6.76
C LYS A 178 3.41 11.89 -5.87
N GLY A 179 3.18 11.83 -4.55
CA GLY A 179 3.70 12.77 -3.55
C GLY A 179 5.21 12.67 -3.30
N GLY A 180 5.99 12.30 -4.33
CA GLY A 180 7.44 12.13 -4.28
C GLY A 180 7.92 10.79 -3.72
N TYR A 181 7.06 9.76 -3.67
CA TYR A 181 7.57 8.42 -3.37
C TYR A 181 8.36 7.90 -4.56
N THR A 182 9.40 7.13 -4.25
CA THR A 182 10.20 6.34 -5.18
C THR A 182 9.89 4.87 -5.00
N ARG A 183 10.19 4.07 -6.02
CA ARG A 183 10.16 2.61 -5.93
C ARG A 183 11.50 2.08 -5.46
N GLU A 184 11.46 1.06 -4.61
CA GLU A 184 12.61 0.27 -4.17
C GLU A 184 12.26 -1.21 -4.15
N VAL A 185 13.26 -2.09 -4.29
CA VAL A 185 13.05 -3.55 -4.14
C VAL A 185 13.64 -4.01 -2.81
N VAL A 186 12.81 -4.69 -2.03
CA VAL A 186 13.17 -5.23 -0.72
C VAL A 186 12.97 -6.75 -0.69
N LEU A 187 13.67 -7.41 0.23
CA LEU A 187 13.40 -8.82 0.55
C LEU A 187 12.45 -8.88 1.75
N VAL A 188 11.31 -9.53 1.56
CA VAL A 188 10.31 -9.76 2.61
C VAL A 188 10.29 -11.23 2.99
N GLN A 189 10.27 -11.50 4.29
CA GLN A 189 10.14 -12.84 4.86
C GLN A 189 8.66 -13.08 5.22
N PRO A 190 7.96 -14.05 4.60
CA PRO A 190 6.61 -14.44 5.02
C PRO A 190 6.59 -14.86 6.50
N LEU A 191 5.62 -14.37 7.28
CA LEU A 191 5.52 -14.70 8.70
C LEU A 191 5.11 -16.15 8.97
N ALA A 192 4.44 -16.79 7.99
CA ALA A 192 4.10 -18.21 8.05
C ALA A 192 5.31 -19.14 7.83
N GLY A 193 6.49 -18.59 7.56
CA GLY A 193 7.66 -19.33 7.10
C GLY A 193 7.70 -19.48 5.58
N GLY A 194 8.81 -20.02 5.07
CA GLY A 194 9.09 -20.11 3.63
C GLY A 194 10.30 -19.27 3.22
N GLU A 195 10.59 -19.25 1.92
CA GLU A 195 11.70 -18.47 1.38
C GLU A 195 11.39 -16.96 1.37
N PRO A 196 12.40 -16.09 1.55
CA PRO A 196 12.26 -14.66 1.30
C PRO A 196 11.86 -14.37 -0.15
N VAL A 197 11.00 -13.37 -0.33
CA VAL A 197 10.47 -12.96 -1.64
C VAL A 197 10.91 -11.53 -1.93
N LYS A 198 11.28 -11.23 -3.19
CA LYS A 198 11.50 -9.84 -3.63
C LYS A 198 10.14 -9.14 -3.75
N ALA A 199 10.02 -7.97 -3.13
CA ALA A 199 8.81 -7.16 -3.18
C ALA A 199 9.16 -5.71 -3.53
N LEU A 200 8.27 -5.07 -4.28
CA LEU A 200 8.32 -3.65 -4.58
C LEU A 200 7.79 -2.85 -3.38
N LEU A 201 8.55 -1.86 -2.97
CA LEU A 201 8.26 -0.91 -1.89
C LEU A 201 8.15 0.49 -2.50
N TYR A 202 7.11 1.23 -2.10
CA TYR A 202 7.05 2.68 -2.35
C TYR A 202 7.51 3.40 -1.08
N SER A 203 8.61 4.16 -1.14
CA SER A 203 9.20 4.90 0.00
C SER A 203 9.39 6.37 -0.38
N ALA A 204 9.19 7.27 0.58
CA ALA A 204 9.67 8.64 0.44
C ALA A 204 11.05 8.72 1.09
N THR A 205 12.08 8.93 0.27
CA THR A 205 13.48 9.00 0.70
C THR A 205 13.76 10.28 1.50
N PRO A 206 14.89 10.37 2.20
CA PRO A 206 15.27 11.60 2.90
C PRO A 206 15.45 12.83 2.00
N ASP A 207 15.65 12.62 0.70
CA ASP A 207 15.78 13.69 -0.30
C ASP A 207 14.41 14.22 -0.77
N ASN A 208 13.31 13.58 -0.40
CA ASN A 208 11.97 14.09 -0.69
C ASN A 208 11.75 15.40 0.09
N PRO A 209 11.39 16.52 -0.55
CA PRO A 209 11.18 17.80 0.14
C PRO A 209 10.06 17.79 1.20
N ASN A 210 9.15 16.83 1.12
CA ASN A 210 8.11 16.60 2.13
C ASN A 210 8.56 15.67 3.27
N PHE A 211 9.78 15.12 3.21
CA PHE A 211 10.34 14.36 4.31
C PHE A 211 10.78 15.29 5.45
N ASP A 212 10.27 15.03 6.64
CA ASP A 212 10.57 15.79 7.85
C ASP A 212 11.46 14.98 8.80
N LYS A 213 12.77 15.20 8.69
CA LYS A 213 13.77 14.56 9.55
C LYS A 213 13.58 14.85 11.04
N THR A 214 12.96 15.99 11.40
CA THR A 214 12.74 16.36 12.80
C THR A 214 11.73 15.44 13.48
N MET A 215 10.94 14.70 12.71
CA MET A 215 10.02 13.69 13.26
C MET A 215 10.72 12.42 13.75
N LEU A 216 11.99 12.22 13.38
CA LEU A 216 12.80 11.06 13.79
C LEU A 216 13.80 11.41 14.90
N ASP A 217 14.15 12.69 15.02
CA ASP A 217 15.08 13.17 16.04
C ASP A 217 14.31 13.52 17.34
N PRO A 218 14.51 12.79 18.44
CA PRO A 218 13.83 13.05 19.70
C PRO A 218 14.22 14.40 20.33
N ASP A 219 15.38 14.95 19.95
CA ASP A 219 15.92 16.20 20.49
C ASP A 219 15.68 17.40 19.56
N ALA A 220 15.08 17.18 18.38
CA ALA A 220 14.78 18.26 17.45
C ALA A 220 13.76 19.24 18.03
N VAL A 221 14.13 20.53 18.02
CA VAL A 221 13.19 21.62 18.28
C VAL A 221 12.19 21.67 17.13
N ARG A 222 10.94 21.34 17.43
CA ARG A 222 9.85 21.41 16.46
C ARG A 222 9.42 22.87 16.33
N ASP A 223 9.53 23.41 15.12
CA ASP A 223 8.94 24.69 14.79
C ASP A 223 7.44 24.48 14.56
N ASP A 224 6.63 24.79 15.58
CA ASP A 224 5.18 24.74 15.51
C ASP A 224 4.58 25.93 14.71
N SER A 225 5.41 26.82 14.16
CA SER A 225 4.98 27.97 13.37
C SER A 225 5.01 27.68 11.86
N LEU A 226 3.89 27.17 11.35
CA LEU A 226 3.50 27.28 9.94
C LEU A 226 2.17 28.05 9.82
#